data_AF-A0AAV9JPN1-F1
#
_entry.id   AF-A0AAV9JPN1-F1
#
_cell.length_a   1.000
_cell.length_b   1.000
_cell.length_c   1.000
_cell.angle_alpha   90.00
_cell.angle_beta   90.00
_cell.angle_gamma   90.00
#
_symmetry.space_group_name_H-M   'P 1'
#
loop_
_entity.id
_entity.type
_entity.pdbx_description
1 polymer ?
#
loop_
_entity_poly.entity_id
_entity_poly.type
_entity_poly.pdbx_seq_one_letter_code
_entity_poly.pdbx_strand_id
1 'polypeptide(L)'
;MQRSILLRTLRLASTRSSSIRTINTLTRPRPSHLQHTRSASHASPNLVKWLSSKSAADEKIEEITELYATAQDEFEIAMEETEKVTVYAEEDRKAAREELTKVQEAYKSVVEGPDSHVAEEVKRRIGQRIRELEQGVAAMEEMALNQD
;
A
#
# COMPACT_ATOMS: atom_id res chain seq x y z
N MET A 1 -45.67 23.95 13.02
CA MET A 1 -46.25 22.75 13.67
C MET A 1 -45.52 21.52 13.19
N GLN A 2 -45.12 20.68 14.15
CA GLN A 2 -44.87 19.24 14.13
C GLN A 2 -43.84 18.60 13.16
N ARG A 3 -42.89 17.93 13.83
CA ARG A 3 -41.81 17.06 13.37
C ARG A 3 -42.35 15.66 13.02
N SER A 4 -41.66 14.92 12.17
CA SER A 4 -41.66 13.45 12.29
C SER A 4 -40.34 12.86 11.78
N ILE A 5 -39.53 12.37 12.72
CA ILE A 5 -38.34 11.54 12.52
C ILE A 5 -38.83 10.10 12.57
N LEU A 6 -38.57 9.29 11.54
CA LEU A 6 -38.86 7.86 11.57
C LEU A 6 -37.60 7.08 11.98
N LEU A 7 -37.55 6.75 13.28
CA LEU A 7 -36.65 5.76 13.86
C LEU A 7 -37.09 4.36 13.40
N ARG A 8 -36.17 3.55 12.87
CA ARG A 8 -36.43 2.13 12.58
C ARG A 8 -35.65 1.25 13.56
N THR A 9 -36.39 0.69 14.50
CA THR A 9 -35.92 -0.18 15.58
C THR A 9 -35.74 -1.63 15.15
N LEU A 10 -34.88 -2.31 15.90
CA LEU A 10 -34.42 -3.70 15.78
C LEU A 10 -35.52 -4.76 15.87
N ARG A 11 -35.27 -5.94 15.28
CA ARG A 11 -35.84 -7.20 15.76
C ARG A 11 -34.84 -8.35 15.62
N LEU A 12 -34.32 -8.80 16.77
CA LEU A 12 -33.71 -10.12 16.94
C LEU A 12 -34.82 -11.18 16.85
N ALA A 13 -34.55 -12.28 16.16
CA ALA A 13 -35.28 -13.53 16.32
C ALA A 13 -34.28 -14.69 16.38
N SER A 14 -34.29 -15.35 17.53
CA SER A 14 -33.58 -16.57 17.88
C SER A 14 -34.44 -17.78 17.52
N THR A 15 -33.86 -18.83 16.93
CA THR A 15 -34.30 -20.22 17.17
C THR A 15 -33.12 -21.19 17.04
N ARG A 16 -32.87 -21.92 18.13
CA ARG A 16 -32.05 -23.12 18.22
C ARG A 16 -32.53 -24.20 17.25
N SER A 17 -31.60 -24.95 16.66
CA SER A 17 -31.88 -26.31 16.19
C SER A 17 -30.72 -27.22 16.59
N SER A 18 -30.98 -28.07 17.58
CA SER A 18 -30.07 -29.12 18.04
C SER A 18 -30.31 -30.36 17.19
N SER A 19 -29.27 -30.92 16.58
CA SER A 19 -29.32 -32.26 16.01
C SER A 19 -28.32 -33.16 16.73
N ILE A 20 -28.86 -34.13 17.47
CA ILE A 20 -28.15 -35.22 18.15
C ILE A 20 -28.37 -36.49 17.33
N ARG A 21 -27.30 -37.27 17.12
CA ARG A 21 -27.19 -38.75 16.92
C ARG A 21 -25.94 -39.03 16.08
N THR A 22 -25.08 -40.04 16.27
CA THR A 22 -24.98 -41.18 17.20
C THR A 22 -23.57 -41.75 17.03
N ILE A 23 -22.95 -42.17 18.13
CA ILE A 23 -21.65 -42.85 18.20
C ILE A 23 -21.85 -44.35 17.99
N ASN A 24 -21.21 -44.94 16.97
CA ASN A 24 -21.04 -46.39 16.85
C ASN A 24 -19.54 -46.72 16.96
N THR A 25 -19.20 -47.51 17.98
CA THR A 25 -17.92 -48.18 18.17
C THR A 25 -18.08 -49.66 17.82
N LEU A 26 -17.09 -50.27 17.15
CA LEU A 26 -16.45 -51.57 17.51
C LEU A 26 -15.47 -52.07 16.40
N THR A 27 -14.18 -52.19 16.77
CA THR A 27 -13.23 -53.36 16.63
C THR A 27 -13.08 -54.11 15.29
N ARG A 28 -11.94 -54.57 14.73
CA ARG A 28 -10.52 -54.92 15.14
C ARG A 28 -9.70 -55.27 13.83
N PRO A 29 -8.34 -55.46 13.79
CA PRO A 29 -7.48 -55.13 12.64
C PRO A 29 -6.86 -56.33 11.88
N ARG A 30 -6.01 -56.07 10.85
CA ARG A 30 -4.83 -56.88 10.46
C ARG A 30 -3.78 -56.06 9.66
N PRO A 31 -2.46 -56.33 9.77
CA PRO A 31 -1.41 -55.44 9.28
C PRO A 31 -0.74 -55.91 7.97
N SER A 32 0.20 -55.05 7.52
CA SER A 32 1.31 -55.26 6.58
C SER A 32 1.09 -54.91 5.10
N HIS A 33 1.50 -53.69 4.72
CA HIS A 33 2.66 -53.56 3.82
C HIS A 33 3.31 -52.20 4.05
N LEU A 34 4.55 -52.22 4.54
CA LEU A 34 5.45 -51.08 4.54
C LEU A 34 5.81 -50.81 3.07
N GLN A 35 5.25 -49.75 2.49
CA GLN A 35 5.86 -49.13 1.32
C GLN A 35 6.35 -47.75 1.70
N HIS A 36 7.66 -47.69 1.83
CA HIS A 36 8.46 -46.50 1.98
C HIS A 36 8.39 -45.73 0.66
N THR A 37 7.35 -44.92 0.45
CA THR A 37 7.33 -43.95 -0.65
C THR A 37 7.63 -42.59 -0.05
N ARG A 38 8.92 -42.27 -0.04
CA ARG A 38 9.54 -40.94 -0.05
C ARG A 38 8.52 -39.82 0.17
N SER A 39 8.47 -39.27 1.40
CA SER A 39 7.86 -37.96 1.65
C SER A 39 8.57 -36.93 0.77
N ALA A 40 8.05 -36.72 -0.44
CA ALA A 40 8.40 -35.57 -1.24
C ALA A 40 7.69 -34.38 -0.58
N SER A 41 8.47 -33.55 0.10
CA SER A 41 8.07 -32.26 0.63
C SER A 41 7.67 -31.35 -0.54
N HIS A 42 6.48 -31.56 -1.11
CA HIS A 42 5.87 -30.60 -2.00
C HIS A 42 5.41 -29.43 -1.12
N ALA A 43 6.34 -28.54 -0.81
CA ALA A 43 5.98 -27.19 -0.38
C ALA A 43 5.02 -26.66 -1.44
N SER A 44 3.81 -26.27 -1.03
CA SER A 44 2.79 -25.74 -1.92
C SER A 44 3.43 -24.61 -2.75
N PRO A 45 3.31 -24.60 -4.09
CA PRO A 45 3.90 -23.53 -4.92
C PRO A 45 3.38 -22.14 -4.52
N ASN A 46 2.18 -22.08 -3.92
CA ASN A 46 1.63 -20.85 -3.34
C ASN A 46 2.43 -20.32 -2.14
N LEU A 47 3.03 -21.19 -1.32
CA LEU A 47 3.86 -20.78 -0.19
C LEU A 47 5.24 -20.29 -0.66
N VAL A 48 5.82 -20.93 -1.67
CA VAL A 48 7.08 -20.51 -2.30
C VAL A 48 6.91 -19.17 -3.02
N LYS A 49 5.75 -18.93 -3.63
CA LYS A 49 5.39 -17.63 -4.24
C LYS A 49 5.21 -16.50 -3.21
N TRP A 50 4.72 -16.83 -2.01
CA TRP A 50 4.53 -15.86 -0.92
C TRP A 50 5.83 -15.58 -0.15
N LEU A 51 6.73 -16.57 -0.03
CA LEU A 51 8.05 -16.47 0.61
C LEU A 51 9.17 -16.00 -0.34
N SER A 52 8.88 -15.75 -1.62
CA SER A 52 9.67 -14.87 -2.48
C SER A 52 9.42 -13.40 -2.08
N SER A 53 9.51 -13.15 -0.78
CA SER A 53 8.89 -12.08 0.02
C SER A 53 9.67 -10.77 0.03
N LYS A 54 10.28 -10.45 -1.11
CA LYS A 54 10.55 -9.09 -1.57
C LYS A 54 10.52 -9.19 -3.09
N SER A 55 9.36 -8.92 -3.69
CA SER A 55 9.31 -8.83 -5.15
C SER A 55 10.25 -7.70 -5.57
N ALA A 56 10.91 -7.81 -6.72
CA ALA A 56 11.68 -6.68 -7.27
C ALA A 56 10.84 -5.38 -7.34
N ALA A 57 9.52 -5.53 -7.49
CA ALA A 57 8.59 -4.41 -7.39
C ALA A 57 8.50 -3.81 -5.97
N ASP A 58 8.45 -4.64 -4.93
CA ASP A 58 8.35 -4.17 -3.55
C ASP A 58 9.62 -3.42 -3.13
N GLU A 59 10.80 -3.86 -3.59
CA GLU A 59 12.07 -3.14 -3.38
C GLU A 59 12.05 -1.75 -4.02
N LYS A 60 11.59 -1.64 -5.27
CA LYS A 60 11.47 -0.35 -5.96
C LYS A 60 10.41 0.55 -5.37
N ILE A 61 9.31 -0.04 -4.88
CA ILE A 61 8.26 0.71 -4.19
C ILE A 61 8.80 1.28 -2.87
N GLU A 62 9.59 0.51 -2.11
CA GLU A 62 10.21 0.99 -0.87
C GLU A 62 11.18 2.15 -1.15
N GLU A 63 12.09 2.01 -2.11
CA GLU A 63 13.03 3.05 -2.55
C GLU A 63 12.31 4.36 -2.92
N ILE A 64 11.27 4.28 -3.75
CA ILE A 64 10.51 5.48 -4.14
C ILE A 64 9.71 6.04 -2.95
N THR A 65 9.23 5.20 -2.04
CA THR A 65 8.48 5.65 -0.86
C THR A 65 9.38 6.40 0.12
N GLU A 66 10.63 5.97 0.29
CA GLU A 66 11.62 6.68 1.10
C GLU A 66 11.94 8.05 0.52
N LEU A 67 12.23 8.14 -0.79
CA LEU A 67 12.44 9.43 -1.47
C LEU A 67 11.20 10.33 -1.38
N TYR A 68 10.01 9.75 -1.53
CA TYR A 68 8.75 10.48 -1.41
C TYR A 68 8.56 11.07 -0.01
N ALA A 69 8.91 10.32 1.05
CA ALA A 69 8.81 10.83 2.41
C ALA A 69 9.72 12.04 2.62
N THR A 70 10.97 11.98 2.16
CA THR A 70 11.87 13.13 2.20
C THR A 70 11.35 14.31 1.40
N ALA A 71 10.87 14.08 0.17
CA ALA A 71 10.30 15.14 -0.65
C ALA A 71 9.05 15.77 -0.04
N GLN A 72 8.24 14.99 0.68
CA GLN A 72 7.08 15.48 1.40
C GLN A 72 7.49 16.37 2.59
N ASP A 73 8.48 15.95 3.38
CA ASP A 73 8.96 16.74 4.52
C ASP A 73 9.50 18.11 4.04
N GLU A 74 10.32 18.12 2.99
CA GLU A 74 10.85 19.37 2.41
C GLU A 74 9.73 20.25 1.81
N PHE A 75 8.72 19.64 1.19
CA PHE A 75 7.55 20.37 0.70
C PHE A 75 6.77 21.02 1.84
N GLU A 76 6.58 20.34 2.97
CA GLU A 76 5.89 20.88 4.14
C GLU A 76 6.66 22.07 4.75
N ILE A 77 7.99 21.97 4.84
CA ILE A 77 8.85 23.09 5.27
C ILE A 77 8.72 24.26 4.30
N ALA A 78 8.85 24.01 2.99
CA ALA A 78 8.76 25.05 1.96
C ALA A 78 7.41 25.77 1.95
N MET A 79 6.31 25.03 2.16
CA MET A 79 4.97 25.60 2.30
C MET A 79 4.87 26.51 3.52
N GLU A 80 5.31 26.04 4.69
CA GLU A 80 5.26 26.81 5.93
C GLU A 80 6.07 28.11 5.83
N GLU A 81 7.27 28.05 5.24
CA GLU A 81 8.16 29.21 5.09
C GLU A 81 7.65 30.19 4.03
N THR A 82 7.03 29.68 2.95
CA THR A 82 6.35 30.52 1.95
C THR A 82 5.15 31.24 2.55
N GLU A 83 4.31 30.55 3.34
CA GLU A 83 3.17 31.18 4.02
C GLU A 83 3.59 32.26 5.03
N LYS A 84 4.75 32.09 5.67
CA LYS A 84 5.32 33.07 6.60
C LYS A 84 6.10 34.18 5.93
N VAL A 85 6.31 34.12 4.61
CA VAL A 85 7.10 35.09 3.83
C VAL A 85 8.49 35.31 4.45
N THR A 86 9.18 34.20 4.74
CA THR A 86 10.52 34.27 5.32
C THR A 86 11.59 34.40 4.23
N VAL A 87 12.80 34.77 4.63
CA VAL A 87 13.95 34.88 3.73
C VAL A 87 14.43 33.50 3.23
N TYR A 88 14.08 32.43 3.95
CA TYR A 88 14.48 31.06 3.61
C TYR A 88 13.53 30.39 2.62
N ALA A 89 12.33 30.93 2.44
CA ALA A 89 11.29 30.35 1.61
C ALA A 89 11.76 30.02 0.17
N GLU A 90 12.63 30.83 -0.44
CA GLU A 90 13.17 30.53 -1.78
C GLU A 90 14.05 29.27 -1.79
N GLU A 91 14.95 29.14 -0.82
CA GLU A 91 15.85 27.99 -0.70
C GLU A 91 15.07 26.71 -0.38
N ASP A 92 14.05 26.80 0.49
CA ASP A 92 13.23 25.65 0.86
C ASP A 92 12.35 25.19 -0.30
N ARG A 93 11.74 26.11 -1.06
CA ARG A 93 11.01 25.75 -2.29
C ARG A 93 11.91 25.03 -3.29
N LYS A 94 13.17 25.47 -3.41
CA LYS A 94 14.15 24.83 -4.27
C LYS A 94 14.49 23.42 -3.77
N ALA A 95 14.68 23.22 -2.46
CA ALA A 95 14.92 21.92 -1.87
C ALA A 95 13.76 20.95 -2.15
N ALA A 96 12.51 21.38 -1.94
CA ALA A 96 11.32 20.59 -2.28
C ALA A 96 11.27 20.20 -3.76
N ARG A 97 11.67 21.12 -4.67
CA ARG A 97 11.71 20.85 -6.11
C ARG A 97 12.80 19.85 -6.50
N GLU A 98 13.97 19.94 -5.88
CA GLU A 98 15.08 19.01 -6.09
C GLU A 98 14.72 17.60 -5.61
N GLU A 99 14.15 17.45 -4.42
CA GLU A 99 13.74 16.14 -3.90
C GLU A 99 12.59 15.54 -4.72
N LEU A 100 11.60 16.34 -5.14
CA LEU A 100 10.57 15.89 -6.08
C LEU A 100 11.18 15.36 -7.39
N THR A 101 12.23 16.02 -7.89
CA THR A 101 12.93 15.57 -9.10
C THR A 101 13.55 14.18 -8.90
N LYS A 102 14.15 13.91 -7.74
CA LYS A 102 14.69 12.57 -7.42
C LYS A 102 13.58 11.51 -7.39
N VAL A 103 12.42 11.82 -6.82
CA VAL A 103 11.25 10.94 -6.82
C VAL A 103 10.79 10.64 -8.26
N GLN A 104 10.71 11.66 -9.10
CA GLN A 104 10.31 11.54 -10.52
C GLN A 104 11.31 10.69 -11.31
N GLU A 105 12.60 10.89 -11.12
CA GLU A 105 13.66 10.11 -11.77
C GLU A 105 13.62 8.64 -11.35
N ALA A 106 13.52 8.37 -10.05
CA ALA A 106 13.40 7.01 -9.53
C ALA A 106 12.15 6.32 -10.10
N TYR A 107 11.00 6.98 -10.05
CA TYR A 107 9.75 6.44 -10.61
C TYR A 107 9.84 6.19 -12.12
N LYS A 108 10.37 7.15 -12.88
CA LYS A 108 10.51 7.04 -14.34
C LYS A 108 11.45 5.91 -14.72
N SER A 109 12.57 5.76 -14.02
CA SER A 109 13.54 4.68 -14.26
C SER A 109 12.91 3.29 -14.13
N VAL A 110 11.97 3.13 -13.20
CA VAL A 110 11.26 1.87 -12.96
C VAL A 110 10.14 1.66 -13.98
N VAL A 111 9.41 2.72 -14.32
CA VAL A 111 8.28 2.66 -15.27
C VAL A 111 8.73 2.43 -16.71
N GLU A 112 9.85 3.02 -17.12
CA GLU A 112 10.45 2.86 -18.45
C GLU A 112 11.39 1.64 -18.53
N GLY A 113 11.55 0.92 -17.41
CA GLY A 113 12.36 -0.28 -17.33
C GLY A 113 11.81 -1.45 -18.17
N PRO A 114 12.63 -2.49 -18.41
CA PRO A 114 12.24 -3.65 -19.22
C PRO A 114 11.15 -4.51 -18.58
N ASP A 115 11.02 -4.48 -17.25
CA ASP A 115 10.13 -5.34 -16.48
C ASP A 115 8.72 -4.74 -16.36
N SER A 116 7.88 -5.00 -17.36
CA SER A 116 6.49 -4.49 -17.41
C SER A 116 5.67 -4.81 -16.14
N HIS A 117 5.84 -5.99 -15.53
CA HIS A 117 5.12 -6.34 -14.31
C HIS A 117 5.51 -5.45 -13.11
N VAL A 118 6.79 -5.10 -13.00
CA VAL A 118 7.28 -4.19 -11.94
C VAL A 118 6.76 -2.78 -12.19
N ALA A 119 6.85 -2.31 -13.44
CA ALA A 119 6.35 -0.99 -13.84
C ALA A 119 4.86 -0.82 -13.51
N GLU A 120 4.00 -1.78 -13.84
CA GLU A 120 2.56 -1.70 -13.56
C GLU A 120 2.24 -1.69 -12.07
N GLU A 121 2.95 -2.47 -11.26
CA GLU A 121 2.73 -2.48 -9.81
C GLU A 121 3.16 -1.16 -9.15
N VAL A 122 4.29 -0.59 -9.59
CA VAL A 122 4.78 0.72 -9.13
C VAL A 122 3.83 1.85 -9.52
N LYS A 123 3.37 1.88 -10.79
CA LYS A 123 2.34 2.83 -11.26
C LYS A 123 1.08 2.76 -10.40
N ARG A 124 0.60 1.55 -10.12
CA ARG A 124 -0.63 1.32 -9.37
C ARG A 124 -0.53 1.78 -7.92
N ARG A 125 0.61 1.55 -7.25
CA ARG A 125 0.75 1.83 -5.80
C ARG A 125 1.20 3.26 -5.50
N ILE A 126 2.05 3.85 -6.33
CA ILE A 126 2.71 5.13 -6.03
C ILE A 126 2.36 6.22 -7.05
N GLY A 127 1.97 5.87 -8.27
CA GLY A 127 1.81 6.85 -9.36
C GLY A 127 0.76 7.94 -9.12
N GLN A 128 -0.21 7.73 -8.23
CA GLN A 128 -1.15 8.78 -7.81
C GLN A 128 -0.52 9.75 -6.79
N ARG A 129 0.19 9.22 -5.79
CA ARG A 129 0.85 10.02 -4.74
C ARG A 129 1.89 10.98 -5.32
N ILE A 130 2.68 10.51 -6.30
CA ILE A 130 3.66 11.37 -6.97
C ILE A 130 2.96 12.54 -7.69
N ARG A 131 1.84 12.29 -8.39
CA ARG A 131 1.10 13.37 -9.07
C ARG A 131 0.50 14.38 -8.12
N GLU A 132 0.06 13.93 -6.95
CA GLU A 132 -0.44 14.82 -5.89
C GLU A 132 0.68 15.73 -5.38
N LEU A 133 1.87 15.18 -5.12
CA LEU A 133 3.04 15.96 -4.72
C LEU A 133 3.50 16.93 -5.83
N GLU A 134 3.51 16.50 -7.09
CA GLU A 134 3.81 17.36 -8.25
C GLU A 134 2.86 18.57 -8.33
N GLN A 135 1.57 18.32 -8.18
CA GLN A 135 0.56 19.38 -8.17
C GLN A 135 0.71 20.30 -6.96
N GLY A 136 1.04 19.74 -5.78
CA GLY A 136 1.31 20.51 -4.57
C GLY A 136 2.49 21.45 -4.74
N VAL A 137 3.64 20.96 -5.22
CA VAL A 137 4.83 21.77 -5.47
C VAL A 137 4.54 22.85 -6.52
N ALA A 138 3.87 22.52 -7.62
CA ALA A 138 3.51 23.51 -8.64
C ALA A 138 2.58 24.61 -8.11
N ALA A 139 1.59 24.25 -7.28
CA ALA A 139 0.69 25.22 -6.66
C ALA A 139 1.43 26.13 -5.66
N MET A 140 2.37 25.58 -4.90
CA MET A 140 3.24 26.35 -4.01
C MET A 140 4.11 27.36 -4.78
N GLU A 141 4.71 26.94 -5.89
CA GLU A 141 5.50 27.83 -6.76
C GLU A 141 4.63 28.95 -7.35
N GLU A 142 3.40 28.66 -7.76
CA GLU A 142 2.44 29.66 -8.22
C GLU A 142 2.06 30.64 -7.10
N MET A 143 1.84 30.14 -5.88
CA MET A 143 1.57 31.00 -4.72
C MET A 143 2.73 31.95 -4.45
N ALA A 144 3.98 31.46 -4.47
CA ALA A 144 5.16 32.28 -4.24
C ALA A 144 5.30 33.40 -5.27
N LEU A 145 5.09 33.11 -6.57
CA LEU A 145 5.12 34.11 -7.64
C LEU A 145 4.08 35.24 -7.47
N ASN A 146 2.99 34.98 -6.75
CA ASN A 146 1.95 35.96 -6.47
C ASN A 146 2.20 36.77 -5.18
N GLN A 147 3.20 36.39 -4.37
CA GLN A 147 3.55 37.06 -3.12
C GLN A 147 4.74 38.03 -3.24
N ASP A 148 5.55 37.89 -4.29
CA ASP A 148 6.62 38.84 -4.67
C ASP A 148 6.06 40.16 -5.25
#